data_AF-A0A1Z1MD63-F1
#
_entry.id   AF-A0A1Z1MD63-F1
#
_cell.length_a   1.000
_cell.length_b   1.000
_cell.length_c   1.000
_cell.angle_alpha   90.00
_cell.angle_beta   90.00
_cell.angle_gamma   90.00
#
_symmetry.space_group_name_H-M   'P 1'
#
loop_
_entity.id
_entity.type
_entity.pdbx_description
1 polymer ?
#
loop_
_entity_poly.entity_id
_entity_poly.type
_entity_poly.pdbx_seq_one_letter_code
_entity_poly.pdbx_strand_id
1 'polypeptide(L)'
;MDNSYSLIRIYKDKVIEFRCYCFCESIKSKYSYPICFTTRFNNLESIFYTLSLCTFFNLLSTKHKLYVGKELCKAEISIKLNQKYIQN
;
A
#
# COMPACT_ATOMS: atom_id res chain seq x y z
N MET A 1 14.14 -9.70 -8.15
CA MET A 1 12.75 -9.39 -7.74
C MET A 1 12.74 -9.61 -6.25
N ASP A 2 12.64 -8.55 -5.45
CA ASP A 2 12.72 -8.72 -4.00
C ASP A 2 11.54 -9.59 -3.55
N ASN A 3 11.77 -10.30 -2.46
CA ASN A 3 10.84 -11.19 -1.78
C ASN A 3 9.59 -10.48 -1.23
N SER A 4 9.31 -9.25 -1.62
CA SER A 4 8.22 -8.44 -1.08
C SER A 4 7.27 -7.97 -2.18
N TYR A 5 5.96 -8.00 -1.90
CA TYR A 5 4.92 -7.52 -2.79
C TYR A 5 3.96 -6.60 -2.03
N SER A 6 3.60 -5.47 -2.63
CA SER A 6 2.67 -4.51 -2.04
C SER A 6 1.46 -4.33 -2.95
N LEU A 7 0.27 -4.30 -2.38
CA LEU A 7 -1.00 -4.20 -3.07
C LEU A 7 -1.85 -3.08 -2.46
N ILE A 8 -2.37 -2.21 -3.31
CA ILE A 8 -3.26 -1.10 -2.97
C ILE A 8 -4.63 -1.42 -3.56
N ARG A 9 -5.68 -1.32 -2.75
CA ARG A 9 -7.07 -1.43 -3.21
C ARG A 9 -7.84 -0.19 -2.82
N ILE A 10 -8.70 0.26 -3.72
CA ILE A 10 -9.61 1.39 -3.49
C ILE A 10 -11.05 0.86 -3.54
N TYR A 11 -11.80 1.12 -2.47
CA TYR A 11 -13.22 0.78 -2.38
C TYR A 11 -14.10 2.00 -2.73
N LYS A 12 -15.40 1.77 -2.96
CA LYS A 12 -16.37 2.79 -3.39
C LYS A 12 -16.38 4.06 -2.52
N ASP A 13 -16.12 3.93 -1.22
CA ASP A 13 -16.11 5.05 -0.27
C ASP A 13 -14.73 5.73 -0.16
N LYS A 14 -13.91 5.65 -1.22
CA LYS A 14 -12.54 6.17 -1.24
C LYS A 14 -11.68 5.61 -0.11
N VAL A 15 -11.98 4.40 0.36
CA VAL A 15 -11.16 3.70 1.36
C VAL A 15 -10.00 3.05 0.63
N ILE A 16 -8.78 3.37 1.05
CA ILE A 16 -7.56 2.74 0.61
C ILE A 16 -7.20 1.63 1.59
N GLU A 17 -7.03 0.43 1.06
CA GLU A 17 -6.47 -0.72 1.76
C GLU A 17 -5.08 -0.99 1.21
N PHE A 18 -4.09 -0.99 2.11
CA PHE A 18 -2.73 -1.36 1.79
C PHE A 18 -2.41 -2.74 2.38
N ARG A 19 -1.97 -3.65 1.51
CA ARG A 19 -1.50 -4.97 1.88
C ARG A 19 -0.03 -5.07 1.50
N CYS A 20 0.79 -5.54 2.43
CA CYS A 20 2.20 -5.79 2.16
C CYS A 20 2.53 -7.22 2.53
N TYR A 21 3.23 -7.89 1.64
CA TYR A 21 3.75 -9.23 1.84
C TYR A 21 5.27 -9.17 1.76
N CYS A 22 5.94 -9.73 2.76
CA CYS A 22 7.38 -9.91 2.76
C CYS A 22 7.67 -11.40 3.01
N PHE A 23 8.38 -12.05 2.08
CA PHE A 23 8.98 -13.37 2.25
C PHE A 23 10.19 -13.22 3.18
N CYS A 24 9.91 -13.03 4.47
CA CYS A 24 10.90 -13.17 5.53
C CYS A 24 10.77 -14.60 6.05
N GLU A 25 11.88 -15.35 6.13
CA GLU A 25 11.85 -16.74 6.62
C GLU A 25 11.26 -16.90 8.03
N SER A 26 11.25 -15.81 8.81
CA SER A 26 10.64 -15.71 10.14
C SER A 26 9.10 -15.64 10.12
N ILE A 27 8.49 -15.25 8.99
CA ILE A 27 7.04 -15.10 8.84
C ILE A 27 6.56 -16.20 7.87
N LYS A 28 6.59 -17.46 8.33
CA LYS A 28 5.96 -18.59 7.63
C LYS A 28 4.43 -18.53 7.72
N SER A 29 3.81 -17.43 7.32
CA SER A 29 2.35 -17.40 7.15
C SER A 29 2.00 -17.98 5.78
N LYS A 30 1.58 -19.26 5.78
CA LYS A 30 0.87 -19.90 4.67
C LYS A 30 -0.31 -19.00 4.26
N TYR A 31 -0.19 -18.26 3.17
CA TYR A 31 -1.31 -17.66 2.44
C TYR A 31 -2.19 -16.63 3.19
N SER A 32 -1.60 -15.60 3.78
CA SER A 32 -2.38 -14.42 4.18
C SER A 32 -1.57 -13.16 3.93
N TYR A 33 -1.99 -12.36 2.95
CA TYR A 33 -1.50 -10.99 2.78
C TYR A 33 -2.00 -10.19 3.99
N PRO A 34 -1.16 -9.86 4.99
CA PRO A 34 -1.65 -9.10 6.11
C PRO A 34 -2.13 -7.74 5.58
N ILE A 35 -3.36 -7.37 5.97
CA ILE A 35 -3.83 -6.01 5.79
C ILE A 35 -2.99 -5.17 6.73
N CYS A 36 -2.12 -4.33 6.18
CA CYS A 36 -1.22 -3.51 6.98
C CYS A 36 -1.97 -2.30 7.56
N PHE A 37 -2.83 -1.67 6.75
CA PHE A 37 -3.77 -0.67 7.22
C PHE A 37 -4.91 -0.45 6.21
N THR A 38 -6.00 0.14 6.71
CA THR A 38 -7.08 0.73 5.92
C THR A 38 -7.23 2.18 6.34
N THR A 39 -7.44 3.08 5.39
CA THR A 39 -7.67 4.50 5.68
C THR A 39 -8.60 5.13 4.66
N ARG A 40 -9.38 6.14 5.08
CA ARG A 40 -10.17 6.94 4.14
C ARG A 40 -9.23 7.91 3.42
N PHE A 41 -9.40 8.00 2.10
CA PHE A 41 -8.66 8.95 1.29
C PHE A 41 -9.18 10.36 1.55
N ASN A 42 -8.52 11.04 2.49
CA ASN A 42 -8.76 12.45 2.80
C ASN A 42 -7.63 13.31 2.21
N ASN A 43 -6.38 13.01 2.59
CA ASN A 43 -5.16 13.66 2.11
C ASN A 43 -4.04 12.60 2.06
N LEU A 44 -3.19 12.68 1.05
CA LEU A 44 -2.06 11.80 0.82
C LEU A 44 -1.00 11.91 1.93
N GLU A 45 -0.83 13.09 2.53
CA GLU A 45 0.07 13.29 3.69
C GLU A 45 -0.28 12.37 4.86
N SER A 46 -1.57 12.24 5.20
CA SER A 46 -2.03 11.37 6.28
C SER A 46 -1.74 9.89 5.98
N ILE A 47 -1.78 9.50 4.71
CA ILE A 47 -1.43 8.14 4.27
C ILE A 47 0.06 7.90 4.42
N PHE A 48 0.90 8.85 3.98
CA PHE A 48 2.35 8.74 4.16
C PHE A 48 2.77 8.74 5.63
N TYR A 49 2.10 9.53 6.47
CA TYR A 49 2.30 9.49 7.91
C TYR A 49 1.93 8.12 8.50
N THR A 50 0.80 7.54 8.08
CA THR A 50 0.40 6.19 8.51
C THR A 50 1.41 5.13 8.05
N LEU A 51 1.93 5.26 6.83
CA LEU A 51 2.96 4.38 6.28
C LEU A 51 4.28 4.47 7.03
N SER A 52 4.70 5.67 7.45
CA SER A 52 5.97 5.83 8.18
C SER A 52 5.93 5.19 9.58
N LEU A 53 4.74 5.14 10.19
CA LEU A 53 4.49 4.43 11.45
C LEU A 53 4.38 2.91 11.28
N CYS A 54 4.15 2.41 10.06
CA CYS A 54 4.00 0.99 9.78
C CYS A 54 5.37 0.29 9.76
N THR A 55 5.65 -0.51 10.80
CA THR A 55 6.92 -1.25 10.94
C THR A 55 7.25 -2.12 9.73
N PHE A 56 6.25 -2.76 9.11
CA PHE A 56 6.42 -3.56 7.89
C PHE A 56 6.89 -2.71 6.71
N PHE A 57 6.37 -1.50 6.55
CA PHE A 57 6.77 -0.60 5.48
C PHE A 57 8.22 -0.15 5.65
N ASN A 58 8.68 0.01 6.90
CA ASN A 58 10.06 0.37 7.20
C ASN A 58 11.07 -0.70 6.77
N LEU A 59 10.68 -1.98 6.78
CA LEU A 59 11.49 -3.12 6.32
C LEU A 59 11.64 -3.21 4.79
N LEU A 60 10.81 -2.49 4.02
CA LEU A 60 10.88 -2.51 2.56
C LEU A 60 12.11 -1.80 2.02
N SER A 61 12.64 -2.31 0.90
CA SER A 61 13.71 -1.63 0.16
C SER A 61 13.24 -0.27 -0.36
N THR A 62 14.17 0.66 -0.57
CA THR A 62 13.86 2.01 -1.11
C THR A 62 13.08 1.91 -2.42
N LYS A 63 13.40 0.93 -3.27
CA LYS A 63 12.69 0.67 -4.53
C LYS A 63 11.21 0.32 -4.30
N HIS A 64 10.89 -0.49 -3.30
CA HIS A 64 9.52 -0.82 -2.93
C HIS A 64 8.77 0.40 -2.37
N LYS A 65 9.43 1.17 -1.49
CA LYS A 65 8.85 2.40 -0.94
C LYS A 65 8.49 3.41 -2.05
N LEU A 66 9.37 3.58 -3.04
CA LEU A 66 9.12 4.42 -4.21
C LEU A 66 7.98 3.89 -5.08
N TYR A 67 7.90 2.57 -5.32
CA TYR A 67 6.79 1.97 -6.05
C TYR A 67 5.46 2.20 -5.35
N VAL A 68 5.38 2.01 -4.04
CA VAL A 68 4.18 2.28 -3.24
C VAL A 68 3.78 3.75 -3.34
N GLY A 69 4.74 4.68 -3.24
CA GLY A 69 4.46 6.11 -3.44
C GLY A 69 3.88 6.42 -4.82
N LYS A 70 4.45 5.83 -5.89
CA LYS A 70 3.94 5.97 -7.25
C LYS A 70 2.49 5.47 -7.38
N GLU A 71 2.19 4.30 -6.81
CA GLU A 71 0.85 3.72 -6.85
C GLU A 71 -0.17 4.51 -6.01
N LEU A 72 0.24 5.09 -4.88
CA LEU A 72 -0.61 5.99 -4.10
C LEU A 72 -0.91 7.30 -4.83
N CYS A 73 0.06 7.88 -5.54
CA CYS A 73 -0.18 9.05 -6.38
C CYS A 73 -1.16 8.73 -7.53
N LYS A 74 -1.03 7.56 -8.17
CA LYS A 74 -2.01 7.11 -9.17
C LYS A 74 -3.40 6.95 -8.56
N ALA A 75 -3.49 6.32 -7.39
CA ALA A 75 -4.73 6.15 -6.65
C ALA A 75 -5.40 7.51 -6.35
N GLU A 76 -4.62 8.50 -5.91
CA GLU A 76 -5.12 9.88 -5.71
C GLU A 76 -5.68 10.48 -6.99
N ILE A 77 -4.92 10.40 -8.09
CA ILE A 77 -5.35 10.95 -9.39
C ILE A 77 -6.65 10.26 -9.82
N SER A 78 -6.73 8.92 -9.73
CA SER A 78 -7.94 8.17 -10.06
C SER A 78 -9.13 8.60 -9.20
N ILE A 79 -8.95 8.77 -7.88
CA ILE A 79 -10.02 9.24 -6.99
C ILE A 79 -10.46 10.67 -7.33
N LYS A 80 -9.52 11.59 -7.58
CA LYS A 80 -9.82 12.98 -7.93
C LYS A 80 -10.53 13.11 -9.28
N LEU A 81 -10.24 12.22 -10.23
CA LEU A 81 -10.87 12.17 -11.55
C LEU A 81 -12.13 11.28 -11.61
N ASN A 82 -12.58 10.71 -10.48
CA ASN A 82 -13.68 9.72 -10.43
C ASN A 82 -13.46 8.52 -11.39
N GLN A 83 -12.22 8.11 -11.58
CA GLN A 83 -11.84 6.97 -12.40
C GLN A 83 -11.56 5.74 -11.54
N LYS A 84 -11.72 4.56 -12.13
CA LYS A 84 -11.37 3.29 -11.49
C LYS A 84 -9.84 3.17 -11.41
N TYR A 85 -9.31 3.03 -10.20
CA TYR A 85 -7.89 2.70 -10.00
C TYR A 85 -7.60 1.25 -10.39
N ILE A 86 -6.45 1.06 -11.04
CA ILE A 86 -5.89 -0.26 -11.40
C ILE A 86 -4.40 -0.22 -11.07
N GLN A 87 -3.94 -1.22 -10.31
CA GLN A 87 -2.52 -1.44 -10.04
C GLN A 87 -1.92 -2.35 -11.12
N ASN A 88 -0.76 -1.96 -11.66
CA ASN A 88 0.05 -2.75 -12.60
C ASN A 88 1.41 -3.10 -12.01
#